data_AF-A0A7W9SZ68-F1
#
_entry.id   AF-A0A7W9SZ68-F1
#
_cell.length_a   1.000
_cell.length_b   1.000
_cell.length_c   1.000
_cell.angle_alpha   90.00
_cell.angle_beta   90.00
_cell.angle_gamma   90.00
#
_symmetry.space_group_name_H-M   'P 1'
#
loop_
_entity.id
_entity.type
_entity.pdbx_description
1 polymer ?
#
loop_
_entity_poly.entity_id
_entity_poly.type
_entity_poly.pdbx_seq_one_letter_code
_entity_poly.pdbx_strand_id
1 'polypeptide(L)'
;MRLLVSAAAVSWLIACQSPSAPPEQASAPAAALPIPAVPAGPRLLHEAAARRPFSSRTAPDQFRLQLRGDSVLTGTLHLSIVSAAGDTLLSERFPAQALLDYGLLQYGEHPTRAQREAYVRERMDQFFGPGQFRSPAIKPTEQYVARQSERGVWEEVRQTGLPGFFYHLYEEDGRSLAYLPRRRKAVVFRTCC
;
A
#
# COMPACT_ATOMS: atom_id res chain seq x y z
N MET A 1 -52.09 40.43 14.31
CA MET A 1 -53.48 40.78 13.89
C MET A 1 -53.44 40.93 12.37
N ARG A 2 -53.89 39.93 11.59
CA ARG A 2 -55.19 39.92 10.83
C ARG A 2 -55.39 41.25 10.05
N LEU A 3 -55.66 41.33 8.75
CA LEU A 3 -56.32 40.50 7.72
C LEU A 3 -55.75 40.91 6.33
N LEU A 4 -55.50 40.02 5.35
CA LEU A 4 -56.43 39.47 4.34
C LEU A 4 -57.37 40.49 3.67
N VAL A 5 -57.27 40.66 2.35
CA VAL A 5 -58.36 40.46 1.35
C VAL A 5 -57.76 40.50 -0.08
N SER A 6 -58.20 39.50 -0.86
CA SER A 6 -57.96 39.22 -2.28
C SER A 6 -58.65 40.18 -3.26
N ALA A 7 -58.18 40.27 -4.51
CA ALA A 7 -58.85 39.69 -5.71
C ALA A 7 -58.57 40.45 -7.04
N ALA A 8 -58.53 39.66 -8.12
CA ALA A 8 -58.77 39.94 -9.55
C ALA A 8 -57.73 40.80 -10.30
N ALA A 9 -56.89 40.24 -11.20
CA ALA A 9 -57.14 39.64 -12.51
C ALA A 9 -57.48 40.66 -13.62
N VAL A 10 -56.53 40.95 -14.51
CA VAL A 10 -56.78 41.27 -15.93
C VAL A 10 -55.60 40.78 -16.77
N SER A 11 -55.88 39.83 -17.66
CA SER A 11 -55.00 39.35 -18.73
C SER A 11 -54.82 40.41 -19.82
N TRP A 12 -53.59 40.64 -20.24
CA TRP A 12 -53.28 41.25 -21.55
C TRP A 12 -52.39 40.30 -22.33
N LEU A 13 -52.94 39.73 -23.39
CA LEU A 13 -52.24 39.02 -24.45
C LEU A 13 -51.55 40.05 -25.33
N ILE A 14 -50.21 40.03 -25.38
CA ILE A 14 -49.44 40.67 -26.44
C ILE A 14 -48.64 39.58 -27.14
N ALA A 15 -49.12 39.21 -28.32
CA ALA A 15 -48.38 38.39 -29.27
C ALA A 15 -47.32 39.25 -29.94
N CYS A 16 -46.04 39.05 -29.60
CA CYS A 16 -44.93 39.52 -30.41
C CYS A 16 -44.37 38.34 -31.21
N GLN A 17 -44.68 38.34 -32.50
CA GLN A 17 -44.04 37.51 -33.52
C GLN A 17 -42.53 37.77 -33.50
N SER A 18 -41.75 36.74 -33.20
CA SER A 18 -40.29 36.78 -33.34
C SER A 18 -39.90 36.37 -34.76
N PRO A 19 -38.94 37.06 -35.40
CA PRO A 19 -38.49 36.77 -36.75
C PRO A 19 -37.75 35.42 -36.80
N SER A 20 -38.05 34.65 -37.85
CA SER A 20 -37.52 33.32 -38.14
C SER A 20 -35.99 33.33 -38.21
N ALA A 21 -35.35 32.55 -37.36
CA ALA A 21 -33.92 32.26 -37.45
C ALA A 21 -33.62 31.49 -38.76
N PRO A 22 -32.48 31.76 -39.42
CA PRO A 22 -32.02 30.95 -40.55
C PRO A 22 -31.72 29.51 -40.09
N PRO A 23 -31.85 28.51 -40.98
CA PRO A 23 -31.69 27.11 -40.62
C PRO A 23 -30.26 26.86 -40.11
N GLU A 24 -30.16 26.52 -38.83
CA GLU A 24 -28.97 26.00 -38.19
C GLU A 24 -28.57 24.71 -38.89
N GLN A 25 -27.52 24.80 -39.70
CA GLN A 25 -26.91 23.65 -40.36
C GLN A 25 -26.49 22.67 -39.26
N ALA A 26 -27.16 21.53 -39.23
CA ALA A 26 -26.76 20.38 -38.44
C ALA A 26 -25.32 20.00 -38.83
N SER A 27 -24.36 20.45 -38.02
CA SER A 27 -23.00 19.93 -38.04
C SER A 27 -23.09 18.45 -37.70
N ALA A 28 -22.67 17.61 -38.65
CA ALA A 28 -22.47 16.19 -38.41
C ALA A 28 -21.65 15.99 -37.10
N PRO A 29 -21.94 14.94 -36.31
CA PRO A 29 -21.14 14.65 -35.14
C PRO A 29 -19.72 14.38 -35.61
N ALA A 30 -18.79 15.23 -35.18
CA ALA A 30 -17.36 14.99 -35.34
C ALA A 30 -17.09 13.59 -34.76
N ALA A 31 -16.62 12.68 -35.61
CA ALA A 31 -16.19 11.36 -35.21
C ALA A 31 -15.20 11.52 -34.06
N ALA A 32 -15.63 11.16 -32.84
CA ALA A 32 -14.77 11.18 -31.67
C ALA A 32 -13.58 10.27 -31.97
N LEU A 33 -12.39 10.87 -32.07
CA LEU A 33 -11.15 10.12 -32.12
C LEU A 33 -11.16 9.14 -30.93
N PRO A 34 -10.76 7.87 -31.13
CA PRO A 34 -10.71 6.92 -30.03
C PRO A 34 -9.82 7.49 -28.94
N ILE A 35 -10.40 7.73 -27.75
CA ILE A 35 -9.65 8.10 -26.56
C ILE A 35 -8.61 6.98 -26.36
N PRO A 36 -7.30 7.29 -26.35
CA PRO A 36 -6.30 6.27 -26.08
C PRO A 36 -6.63 5.64 -24.73
N ALA A 37 -6.84 4.32 -24.72
CA ALA A 37 -7.07 3.59 -23.49
C ALA A 37 -5.94 3.93 -22.52
N VAL A 38 -6.29 4.54 -21.39
CA VAL A 38 -5.34 4.75 -20.28
C VAL A 38 -4.74 3.37 -20.00
N PRO A 39 -3.41 3.19 -20.08
CA PRO A 39 -2.82 1.89 -19.82
C PRO A 39 -3.27 1.46 -18.43
N ALA A 40 -3.99 0.35 -18.36
CA ALA A 40 -4.40 -0.22 -17.09
C ALA A 40 -3.12 -0.39 -16.26
N GLY A 41 -3.08 0.22 -15.07
CA GLY A 41 -1.95 0.06 -14.16
C GLY A 41 -1.69 -1.42 -13.88
N PRO A 42 -0.48 -1.78 -13.40
CA PRO A 42 -0.11 -3.18 -13.21
C PRO A 42 -1.13 -3.89 -12.32
N ARG A 43 -1.64 -5.03 -12.80
CA ARG A 43 -2.70 -5.81 -12.17
C ARG A 43 -2.28 -6.25 -10.76
N LEU A 44 -3.18 -6.13 -9.77
CA LEU A 44 -2.99 -6.73 -8.46
C LEU A 44 -3.22 -8.25 -8.56
N LEU A 45 -2.21 -9.03 -8.20
CA LEU A 45 -2.22 -10.50 -8.30
C LEU A 45 -2.47 -11.18 -6.95
N HIS A 46 -1.96 -10.60 -5.86
CA HIS A 46 -2.11 -11.11 -4.50
C HIS A 46 -1.88 -9.98 -3.49
N GLU A 47 -2.49 -10.07 -2.31
CA GLU A 47 -2.32 -9.09 -1.24
C GLU A 47 -2.37 -9.76 0.13
N ALA A 48 -1.44 -9.37 1.00
CA ALA A 48 -1.50 -9.63 2.43
C ALA A 48 -1.54 -8.30 3.18
N ALA A 49 -2.31 -8.26 4.27
CA ALA A 49 -2.43 -7.07 5.11
C ALA A 49 -2.58 -7.44 6.59
N ALA A 50 -2.10 -6.57 7.46
CA ALA A 50 -2.26 -6.73 8.90
C ALA A 50 -2.37 -5.37 9.60
N ARG A 51 -2.99 -5.39 10.79
CA ARG A 51 -2.94 -4.28 11.74
C ARG A 51 -2.15 -4.70 12.96
N ARG A 52 -1.09 -3.96 13.28
CA ARG A 52 -0.14 -4.31 14.35
C ARG A 52 0.37 -3.05 15.07
N PRO A 53 0.55 -3.08 16.40
CA PRO A 53 1.33 -2.07 17.10
C PRO A 53 2.76 -2.03 16.54
N PHE A 54 3.23 -0.84 16.16
CA PHE A 54 4.57 -0.66 15.59
C PHE A 54 5.14 0.73 15.91
N SER A 55 4.58 1.80 15.34
CA SER A 55 4.95 3.19 15.69
C SER A 55 4.32 3.67 17.01
N SER A 56 3.30 2.97 17.48
CA SER A 56 2.63 3.16 18.78
C SER A 56 2.28 1.82 19.41
N ARG A 57 2.18 1.79 20.74
CA ARG A 57 1.72 0.62 21.50
C ARG A 57 0.19 0.49 21.53
N THR A 58 -0.53 1.58 21.33
CA THR A 58 -1.99 1.66 21.52
C THR A 58 -2.74 1.86 20.22
N ALA A 59 -2.12 2.51 19.23
CA ALA A 59 -2.70 2.74 17.92
C ALA A 59 -2.02 1.81 16.89
N PRO A 60 -2.71 0.80 16.36
CA PRO A 60 -2.11 -0.13 15.41
C PRO A 60 -1.93 0.52 14.04
N ASP A 61 -0.77 0.27 13.45
CA ASP A 61 -0.43 0.70 12.09
C ASP A 61 -0.93 -0.33 11.08
N GLN A 62 -1.12 0.13 9.84
CA GLN A 62 -1.49 -0.70 8.71
C GLN A 62 -0.24 -1.18 7.97
N PHE A 63 -0.10 -2.50 7.90
CA PHE A 63 0.89 -3.19 7.09
C PHE A 63 0.20 -3.74 5.84
N ARG A 64 0.84 -3.59 4.68
CA ARG A 64 0.34 -4.15 3.42
C ARG A 64 1.50 -4.60 2.54
N LEU A 65 1.35 -5.79 1.96
CA LEU A 65 2.23 -6.35 0.95
C LEU A 65 1.39 -6.71 -0.27
N GLN A 66 1.67 -6.08 -1.41
CA GLN A 66 0.91 -6.29 -2.64
C GLN A 66 1.81 -6.82 -3.74
N LEU A 67 1.41 -7.90 -4.40
CA LEU A 67 2.07 -8.41 -5.60
C LEU A 67 1.36 -7.83 -6.82
N ARG A 68 2.08 -7.08 -7.64
CA ARG A 68 1.55 -6.43 -8.84
C ARG A 68 2.33 -6.82 -10.09
N GLY A 69 1.63 -6.96 -11.22
CA GLY A 69 2.21 -7.32 -12.52
C GLY A 69 1.36 -8.35 -13.26
N ASP A 70 1.95 -9.01 -14.24
CA ASP A 70 1.22 -9.97 -15.10
C ASP A 70 1.41 -11.44 -14.67
N SER A 71 2.46 -11.73 -13.90
CA SER A 71 2.71 -13.07 -13.37
C SER A 71 3.29 -13.00 -11.95
N VAL A 72 3.02 -14.04 -11.16
CA VAL A 72 3.49 -14.12 -9.77
C VAL A 72 5.00 -14.14 -9.69
N LEU A 73 5.69 -14.86 -10.57
CA LEU A 73 7.15 -15.01 -10.50
C LEU A 73 7.91 -13.82 -11.06
N THR A 74 7.30 -12.94 -11.85
CA THR A 74 7.97 -11.77 -12.43
C THR A 74 7.36 -10.45 -11.94
N GLY A 75 6.35 -10.52 -11.09
CA GLY A 75 5.70 -9.36 -10.50
C GLY A 75 6.60 -8.64 -9.50
N THR A 76 6.14 -7.47 -9.08
CA THR A 76 6.79 -6.64 -8.07
C THR A 76 5.97 -6.68 -6.79
N LEU A 77 6.64 -6.91 -5.67
CA LEU A 77 6.08 -6.77 -4.33
C LEU A 77 6.20 -5.32 -3.88
N HIS A 78 5.12 -4.79 -3.34
CA HIS A 78 5.03 -3.45 -2.77
C HIS A 78 4.73 -3.58 -1.28
N LEU A 79 5.74 -3.36 -0.45
CA LEU A 79 5.60 -3.31 0.99
C LEU A 79 5.31 -1.87 1.41
N SER A 80 4.28 -1.68 2.24
CA SER A 80 3.97 -0.38 2.83
C SER A 80 3.56 -0.51 4.28
N ILE A 81 3.95 0.48 5.07
CA ILE A 81 3.51 0.66 6.45
C ILE A 81 2.96 2.07 6.58
N VAL A 82 1.71 2.19 7.01
CA VAL A 82 1.01 3.46 7.20
C VAL A 82 0.58 3.57 8.66
N SER A 83 0.86 4.70 9.29
CA SER A 83 0.51 4.92 10.68
C SER A 83 -1.01 4.99 10.88
N ALA A 84 -1.48 4.84 12.11
CA ALA A 84 -2.88 5.08 12.43
C ALA A 84 -3.38 6.50 12.06
N ALA A 85 -2.48 7.48 11.95
CA ALA A 85 -2.79 8.84 11.53
C ALA A 85 -2.78 9.04 10.00
N GLY A 86 -2.39 8.01 9.23
CA GLY A 86 -2.29 8.08 7.76
C GLY A 86 -0.91 8.42 7.21
N ASP A 87 0.11 8.61 8.07
CA ASP A 87 1.47 8.90 7.62
C ASP A 87 2.10 7.64 7.00
N THR A 88 2.69 7.76 5.81
CA THR A 88 3.48 6.66 5.23
C THR A 88 4.82 6.54 5.97
N LEU A 89 4.97 5.47 6.74
CA LEU A 89 6.16 5.16 7.54
C LEU A 89 7.22 4.42 6.70
N LEU A 90 6.79 3.57 5.79
CA LEU A 90 7.64 2.79 4.88
C LEU A 90 6.94 2.61 3.52
N SER A 91 7.72 2.65 2.44
CA SER A 91 7.30 2.16 1.13
C SER A 91 8.51 1.59 0.40
N GLU A 92 8.49 0.28 0.16
CA GLU A 92 9.56 -0.46 -0.52
C GLU A 92 9.01 -1.28 -1.68
N ARG A 93 9.88 -1.58 -2.64
CA ARG A 93 9.58 -2.44 -3.77
C ARG A 93 10.69 -3.45 -3.97
N PHE A 94 10.32 -4.69 -4.26
CA PHE A 94 11.26 -5.76 -4.55
C PHE A 94 10.64 -6.77 -5.53
N PRO A 95 11.44 -7.52 -6.30
CA PRO A 95 10.93 -8.55 -7.19
C PRO A 95 10.26 -9.67 -6.39
N ALA A 96 9.24 -10.33 -6.94
CA ALA A 96 8.55 -11.43 -6.26
C ALA A 96 9.47 -12.61 -5.95
N GLN A 97 10.52 -12.79 -6.75
CA GLN A 97 11.58 -13.78 -6.54
C GLN A 97 12.30 -13.58 -5.20
N ALA A 98 12.23 -12.39 -4.59
CA ALA A 98 12.78 -12.13 -3.27
C ALA A 98 12.05 -12.90 -2.15
N LEU A 99 10.91 -13.54 -2.40
CA LEU A 99 10.28 -14.45 -1.43
C LEU A 99 10.66 -15.92 -1.64
N LEU A 100 11.53 -16.21 -2.62
CA LEU A 100 12.05 -17.55 -2.83
C LEU A 100 13.33 -17.70 -1.99
N ASP A 101 13.31 -18.66 -1.08
CA ASP A 101 14.41 -19.00 -0.17
C ASP A 101 14.54 -20.52 -0.03
N TYR A 102 15.38 -20.99 0.90
CA TYR A 102 15.61 -22.42 1.13
C TYR A 102 14.35 -23.24 1.47
N GLY A 103 13.27 -22.63 1.93
CA GLY A 103 12.01 -23.34 2.18
C GLY A 103 11.38 -23.90 0.90
N LEU A 104 11.77 -23.41 -0.29
CA LEU A 104 11.35 -23.97 -1.57
C LEU A 104 11.82 -25.42 -1.78
N LEU A 105 12.90 -25.84 -1.09
CA LEU A 105 13.41 -27.22 -1.12
C LEU A 105 12.40 -28.26 -0.62
N GLN A 106 11.32 -27.83 0.07
CA GLN A 106 10.21 -28.72 0.42
C GLN A 106 9.54 -29.39 -0.79
N TYR A 107 9.71 -28.83 -1.99
CA TYR A 107 9.22 -29.37 -3.26
C TYR A 107 10.29 -30.15 -4.05
N GLY A 108 11.49 -30.35 -3.49
CA GLY A 108 12.65 -30.96 -4.15
C GLY A 108 13.60 -29.95 -4.81
N GLU A 109 14.68 -30.44 -5.42
CA GLU A 109 15.74 -29.62 -6.02
C GLU A 109 15.28 -28.81 -7.25
N HIS A 110 14.24 -29.28 -7.93
CA HIS A 110 13.74 -28.68 -9.17
C HIS A 110 12.22 -28.43 -9.09
N PRO A 111 11.77 -27.48 -8.26
CA PRO A 111 10.37 -27.15 -8.12
C PRO A 111 9.79 -26.65 -9.43
N THR A 112 8.59 -27.14 -9.77
CA THR A 112 7.84 -26.69 -10.94
C THR A 112 7.46 -25.22 -10.81
N ARG A 113 7.13 -24.58 -11.94
CA ARG A 113 6.61 -23.20 -11.94
C ARG A 113 5.42 -23.02 -10.99
N ALA A 114 4.45 -23.94 -11.03
CA ALA A 114 3.25 -23.87 -10.19
C ALA A 114 3.59 -23.95 -8.69
N GLN A 115 4.53 -24.81 -8.30
CA GLN A 115 4.99 -24.91 -6.91
C GLN A 115 5.68 -23.62 -6.45
N ARG A 116 6.53 -23.03 -7.30
CA ARG A 116 7.16 -21.73 -7.00
C ARG A 116 6.13 -20.61 -6.84
N GLU A 117 5.12 -20.57 -7.72
CA GLU A 117 4.04 -19.58 -7.61
C GLU A 117 3.19 -19.78 -6.35
N ALA A 118 2.91 -21.03 -5.97
CA ALA A 118 2.22 -21.35 -4.73
C ALA A 118 3.04 -20.92 -3.50
N TYR A 119 4.34 -21.20 -3.52
CA TYR A 119 5.27 -20.83 -2.46
C TYR A 119 5.33 -19.31 -2.24
N VAL A 120 5.41 -18.50 -3.31
CA VAL A 120 5.39 -17.04 -3.18
C VAL A 120 4.10 -16.56 -2.49
N ARG A 121 2.93 -17.10 -2.85
CA ARG A 121 1.66 -16.74 -2.21
C ARG A 121 1.64 -17.13 -0.73
N GLU A 122 2.09 -18.34 -0.41
CA GLU A 122 2.20 -18.81 0.97
C GLU A 122 3.10 -17.88 1.81
N ARG A 123 4.27 -17.52 1.29
CA ARG A 123 5.21 -16.59 1.94
C ARG A 123 4.59 -15.21 2.14
N MET A 124 3.82 -14.71 1.18
CA MET A 124 3.05 -13.47 1.34
C MET A 124 2.01 -13.56 2.45
N ASP A 125 1.24 -14.65 2.50
CA ASP A 125 0.19 -14.85 3.51
C ASP A 125 0.77 -14.91 4.93
N GLN A 126 1.98 -15.43 5.06
CA GLN A 126 2.72 -15.53 6.32
C GLN A 126 3.58 -14.28 6.64
N PHE A 127 3.70 -13.34 5.70
CA PHE A 127 4.66 -12.22 5.78
C PHE A 127 4.45 -11.32 7.00
N PHE A 128 3.21 -11.19 7.46
CA PHE A 128 2.85 -10.42 8.67
C PHE A 128 2.39 -11.32 9.83
N GLY A 129 2.86 -12.57 9.85
CA GLY A 129 2.60 -13.51 10.94
C GLY A 129 3.09 -12.98 12.29
N PRO A 130 2.50 -13.41 13.43
CA PRO A 130 2.85 -12.90 14.76
C PRO A 130 4.33 -13.09 15.11
N GLY A 131 4.97 -14.16 14.62
CA GLY A 131 6.41 -14.41 14.80
C GLY A 131 7.33 -13.38 14.15
N GLN A 132 6.82 -12.56 13.23
CA GLN A 132 7.56 -11.48 12.58
C GLN A 132 7.59 -10.18 13.41
N PHE A 133 6.86 -10.13 14.52
CA PHE A 133 6.80 -8.95 15.37
C PHE A 133 7.45 -9.23 16.72
N ARG A 134 8.26 -8.28 17.19
CA ARG A 134 8.95 -8.38 18.48
C ARG A 134 8.75 -7.11 19.29
N SER A 135 8.40 -7.23 20.57
CA SER A 135 8.22 -6.08 21.46
C SER A 135 9.03 -6.30 22.75
N PRO A 136 10.02 -5.43 23.06
CA PRO A 136 10.52 -4.33 22.24
C PRO A 136 11.27 -4.81 20.98
N ALA A 137 11.50 -3.91 20.02
CA ALA A 137 12.25 -4.17 18.80
C ALA A 137 13.66 -4.72 19.06
N ILE A 138 14.33 -4.26 20.13
CA ILE A 138 15.62 -4.74 20.64
C ILE A 138 15.43 -5.16 22.09
N LYS A 139 15.82 -6.39 22.46
CA LYS A 139 15.71 -6.83 23.86
C LYS A 139 16.67 -6.02 24.75
N PRO A 140 16.33 -5.76 26.03
CA PRO A 140 17.21 -5.01 26.93
C PRO A 140 18.63 -5.60 27.06
N THR A 141 18.76 -6.91 26.94
CA THR A 141 20.01 -7.70 27.02
C THR A 141 20.71 -7.91 25.68
N GLU A 142 20.11 -7.48 24.57
CA GLU A 142 20.68 -7.66 23.24
C GLU A 142 21.87 -6.73 23.05
N GLN A 143 22.96 -7.28 22.52
CA GLN A 143 24.20 -6.54 22.30
C GLN A 143 24.23 -5.93 20.90
N TYR A 144 24.88 -4.77 20.79
CA TYR A 144 25.13 -4.13 19.51
C TYR A 144 26.16 -4.93 18.70
N VAL A 145 25.90 -5.13 17.41
CA VAL A 145 26.80 -5.81 16.47
C VAL A 145 27.09 -4.87 15.29
N ALA A 146 28.30 -4.32 15.24
CA ALA A 146 28.66 -3.27 14.29
C ALA A 146 28.50 -3.67 12.83
N ARG A 147 28.73 -4.94 12.49
CA ARG A 147 28.60 -5.43 11.11
C ARG A 147 27.16 -5.53 10.62
N GLN A 148 26.18 -5.48 11.52
CA GLN A 148 24.76 -5.69 11.22
C GLN A 148 23.92 -4.42 11.38
N SER A 149 24.45 -3.41 12.07
CA SER A 149 23.69 -2.22 12.49
C SER A 149 24.58 -0.98 12.57
N GLU A 150 24.05 0.15 12.15
CA GLU A 150 24.60 1.47 12.48
C GLU A 150 24.31 1.79 13.96
N ARG A 151 25.29 2.33 14.68
CA ARG A 151 25.23 2.46 16.15
C ARG A 151 24.19 3.47 16.60
N GLY A 152 24.15 4.65 15.98
CA GLY A 152 23.18 5.69 16.33
C GLY A 152 21.75 5.23 16.12
N VAL A 153 21.47 4.57 15.00
CA VAL A 153 20.16 3.96 14.72
C VAL A 153 19.83 2.88 15.76
N TRP A 154 20.77 1.97 16.07
CA TRP A 154 20.53 0.90 17.04
C TRP A 154 20.21 1.44 18.44
N GLU A 155 20.96 2.45 18.89
CA GLU A 155 20.75 3.10 20.19
C GLU A 155 19.40 3.81 20.25
N GLU A 156 19.02 4.54 19.20
CA GLU A 156 17.71 5.20 19.12
C GLU A 156 16.57 4.17 19.21
N VAL A 157 16.64 3.09 18.42
CA VAL A 157 15.64 2.01 18.46
C VAL A 157 15.51 1.43 19.86
N ARG A 158 16.64 1.14 20.52
CA ARG A 158 16.65 0.58 21.88
C ARG A 158 15.98 1.52 22.88
N GLN A 159 16.19 2.83 22.76
CA GLN A 159 15.58 3.83 23.64
C GLN A 159 14.07 3.95 23.46
N THR A 160 13.54 3.77 22.24
CA THR A 160 12.08 3.84 22.01
C THR A 160 11.31 2.75 22.76
N GLY A 161 11.89 1.56 22.88
CA GLY A 161 11.22 0.35 23.38
C GLY A 161 9.99 -0.08 22.56
N LEU A 162 9.74 0.54 21.40
CA LEU A 162 8.59 0.24 20.54
C LEU A 162 8.72 -1.16 19.90
N PRO A 163 7.62 -1.75 19.40
CA PRO A 163 7.70 -2.99 18.65
C PRO A 163 8.53 -2.84 17.36
N GLY A 164 9.20 -3.94 16.97
CA GLY A 164 9.90 -4.10 15.71
C GLY A 164 9.19 -5.12 14.81
N PHE A 165 9.47 -5.03 13.52
CA PHE A 165 9.00 -5.95 12.51
C PHE A 165 10.21 -6.56 11.80
N PHE A 166 10.17 -7.86 11.53
CA PHE A 166 11.23 -8.60 10.89
C PHE A 166 10.69 -9.31 9.65
N TYR A 167 11.47 -9.35 8.58
CA TYR A 167 11.12 -10.08 7.36
C TYR A 167 12.39 -10.57 6.68
N HIS A 168 12.27 -11.64 5.90
CA HIS A 168 13.36 -12.11 5.05
C HIS A 168 13.04 -11.84 3.60
N LEU A 169 14.07 -11.47 2.87
CA LEU A 169 14.12 -11.51 1.42
C LEU A 169 15.26 -12.47 1.03
N TYR A 170 15.11 -13.16 -0.09
CA TYR A 170 16.08 -14.12 -0.61
C TYR A 170 16.58 -15.12 0.44
N GLU A 171 17.68 -15.79 0.14
CA GLU A 171 18.48 -16.53 1.10
C GLU A 171 19.35 -15.53 1.88
N GLU A 172 19.38 -15.65 3.20
CA GLU A 172 20.29 -14.92 4.09
C GLU A 172 20.17 -13.36 4.06
N ASP A 173 19.02 -12.79 3.68
CA ASP A 173 18.73 -11.34 3.77
C ASP A 173 17.51 -11.07 4.69
N GLY A 174 17.70 -11.37 5.97
CA GLY A 174 16.84 -10.98 7.08
C GLY A 174 16.97 -9.51 7.44
N ARG A 175 15.84 -8.82 7.59
CA ARG A 175 15.77 -7.38 7.85
C ARG A 175 14.89 -7.08 9.05
N SER A 176 15.44 -6.34 10.01
CA SER A 176 14.71 -5.85 11.18
C SER A 176 14.42 -4.35 11.03
N LEU A 177 13.14 -4.01 11.04
CA LEU A 177 12.59 -2.65 10.99
C LEU A 177 12.15 -2.19 12.37
N ALA A 178 12.32 -0.89 12.63
CA ALA A 178 11.74 -0.19 13.76
C ALA A 178 11.34 1.23 13.36
N TYR A 179 10.34 1.79 14.03
CA TYR A 179 9.96 3.18 13.87
C TYR A 179 10.91 4.11 14.65
N LEU A 180 11.44 5.13 13.99
CA LEU A 180 12.23 6.19 14.62
C LEU A 180 11.41 7.50 14.70
N PRO A 181 10.99 7.92 15.91
CA PRO A 181 10.22 9.15 16.09
C PRO A 181 10.90 10.39 15.53
N ARG A 182 12.23 10.50 15.64
CA ARG A 182 12.99 11.65 15.13
C ARG A 182 12.91 11.78 13.62
N ARG A 183 12.75 10.66 12.91
CA ARG A 183 12.67 10.63 11.44
C ARG A 183 11.24 10.52 10.93
N ARG A 184 10.28 10.19 11.80
CA ARG A 184 8.89 9.83 11.45
C ARG A 184 8.82 8.75 10.35
N LYS A 185 9.75 7.79 10.40
CA LYS A 185 9.90 6.72 9.41
C LYS A 185 10.24 5.40 10.08
N ALA A 186 9.82 4.31 9.44
CA ALA A 186 10.37 3.00 9.71
C ALA A 186 11.75 2.91 9.04
N VAL A 187 12.75 2.37 9.75
CA VAL A 187 14.10 2.19 9.23
C VAL A 187 14.57 0.77 9.48
N VAL A 188 15.35 0.24 8.55
CA VAL A 188 16.09 -1.00 8.78
C VAL A 188 17.21 -0.66 9.76
N PHE A 189 17.12 -1.21 10.97
CA PHE A 189 18.15 -0.98 12.00
C PHE A 189 19.12 -2.16 12.11
N ARG A 190 18.73 -3.33 11.61
CA ARG A 190 19.58 -4.51 11.56
C ARG A 190 19.29 -5.31 10.30
N THR A 191 20.34 -5.68 9.60
CA THR A 191 20.29 -6.75 8.59
C THR A 191 21.09 -7.93 9.12
N CYS A 192 20.54 -9.13 9.05
CA CYS A 192 21.25 -10.35 9.35
C CYS A 192 20.94 -11.40 8.29
N CYS A 193 21.80 -12.40 8.28
CA CYS A 193 21.61 -13.67 7.61
C CYS A 193 20.27 -14.29 8.07
#